data_AF-A0A9W6L944-F1
#
_entry.id   AF-A0A9W6L944-F1
#
_cell.length_a   1.000
_cell.length_b   1.000
_cell.length_c   1.000
_cell.angle_alpha   90.00
_cell.angle_beta   90.00
_cell.angle_gamma   90.00
#
_symmetry.space_group_name_H-M   'P 1'
#
loop_
_entity.id
_entity.type
_entity.pdbx_description
1 polymer ?
#
loop_
_entity_poly.entity_id
_entity_poly.type
_entity_poly.pdbx_seq_one_letter_code
_entity_poly.pdbx_strand_id
1 'polypeptide(L)' 'MTESHTRRCRPPTHHHRAGSATFTVRRDASTRLPTEGGTFQVIGYRGLADGAEHVALIA' A
#
# COMPACT_ATOMS: atom_id res chain seq x y z
N MET A 1 -0.98 36.31 39.67
CA MET A 1 -1.90 35.15 39.58
C MET A 1 -2.93 35.52 38.51
N THR A 2 -3.02 34.98 37.31
CA THR A 2 -2.58 33.70 36.73
C THR A 2 -2.68 33.86 35.20
N GLU A 3 -1.60 33.62 34.47
CA GLU A 3 -1.59 33.60 33.00
C GLU A 3 -2.38 32.38 32.50
N SER A 4 -3.52 32.62 31.88
CA SER A 4 -4.33 31.58 31.24
C SER A 4 -3.73 31.20 29.89
N HIS A 5 -2.67 30.37 29.92
CA HIS A 5 -2.11 29.71 28.74
C HIS A 5 -3.11 28.67 28.20
N THR A 6 -3.99 29.07 27.28
CA THR A 6 -4.78 28.12 26.50
C THR A 6 -3.86 27.47 25.45
N ARG A 7 -3.20 26.38 25.85
CA ARG A 7 -2.59 25.42 24.93
C ARG A 7 -3.68 24.93 23.97
N ARG A 8 -3.69 25.45 22.74
CA ARG A 8 -4.43 24.83 21.65
C ARG A 8 -3.69 23.55 21.29
N CYS A 9 -4.17 22.42 21.81
CA CYS A 9 -3.76 21.11 21.33
C CYS A 9 -4.12 21.02 19.84
N ARG A 10 -3.12 21.12 18.97
CA ARG A 10 -3.25 20.79 17.54
C ARG A 10 -3.34 19.26 17.47
N PRO A 11 -4.43 18.67 16.93
CA PRO A 11 -4.52 17.23 16.82
C PRO A 11 -3.42 16.74 15.85
N PRO A 12 -2.80 15.58 16.11
CA PRO A 12 -1.92 14.97 15.13
C PRO A 12 -2.76 14.64 13.90
N THR A 13 -2.35 15.16 12.74
CA THR A 13 -2.82 14.65 11.44
C THR A 13 -2.33 13.21 11.33
N HIS A 14 -3.12 12.26 11.82
CA HIS A 14 -3.05 10.90 11.31
C HIS A 14 -3.43 11.00 9.82
N HIS A 15 -2.42 11.00 8.94
CA HIS A 15 -2.60 10.79 7.49
C HIS A 15 -2.96 9.33 7.20
N HIS A 16 -3.88 8.75 7.96
CA HIS A 16 -4.59 7.56 7.55
C HIS A 16 -6.08 7.88 7.56
N ARG A 17 -6.52 8.44 6.43
CA ARG A 17 -7.93 8.66 6.13
C ARG A 17 -8.65 7.32 6.22
N ALA A 18 -9.84 7.35 6.82
CA ALA A 18 -10.73 6.22 7.01
C ALA A 18 -10.96 5.40 5.74
N GLY A 19 -11.06 4.08 5.92
CA GLY A 19 -11.60 3.15 4.94
C GLY A 19 -10.81 1.84 4.90
N SER A 20 -11.44 0.73 5.28
CA SER A 20 -11.15 -0.54 4.61
C SER A 20 -11.61 -0.35 3.16
N ALA A 21 -10.81 0.37 2.36
CA ALA A 21 -10.96 0.35 0.93
C ALA A 21 -10.61 -1.07 0.54
N THR A 22 -11.57 -1.83 0.05
CA THR A 22 -11.32 -3.16 -0.49
C THR A 22 -10.17 -3.05 -1.47
N PHE A 23 -9.03 -3.66 -1.11
CA PHE A 23 -7.82 -3.62 -1.92
C PHE A 23 -8.01 -4.56 -3.12
N THR A 24 -8.71 -4.05 -4.12
CA THR A 24 -9.08 -4.81 -5.32
C THR A 24 -8.06 -4.57 -6.42
N VAL A 25 -7.50 -5.67 -6.93
CA VAL A 25 -6.48 -5.67 -7.98
C VAL A 25 -6.91 -6.57 -9.14
N ARG A 26 -6.42 -6.28 -10.35
CA ARG A 26 -6.58 -7.13 -11.54
C ARG A 26 -5.22 -7.67 -11.99
N ARG A 27 -5.18 -8.93 -12.46
CA ARG A 27 -4.00 -9.51 -13.12
C ARG A 27 -3.77 -8.82 -14.47
N ASP A 28 -2.56 -8.31 -14.68
CA ASP A 28 -2.23 -7.54 -15.89
C ASP A 28 -1.09 -8.19 -16.69
N ALA A 29 -0.19 -8.92 -16.03
CA ALA A 29 0.94 -9.58 -16.69
C ALA A 29 1.34 -10.89 -16.01
N SER A 30 1.97 -11.79 -16.78
CA SER A 30 2.63 -12.99 -16.27
C SER A 30 3.95 -13.23 -17.01
N THR A 31 4.99 -13.63 -16.28
CA THR A 31 6.30 -13.96 -16.86
C THR A 31 7.07 -14.95 -15.96
N ARG A 32 8.14 -15.54 -16.49
CA ARG A 32 9.09 -16.34 -15.71
C ARG A 32 10.30 -15.51 -15.34
N LEU A 33 10.72 -15.60 -14.09
CA LEU A 33 11.90 -14.93 -13.56
C LEU A 33 12.90 -15.97 -13.05
N PRO A 34 13.96 -16.27 -13.83
CA PRO A 34 15.09 -17.06 -13.35
C PRO A 34 15.86 -16.26 -12.29
N THR A 35 16.15 -16.89 -11.16
CA THR A 35 16.97 -16.35 -10.08
C THR A 35 17.93 -17.43 -9.57
N GLU A 36 18.86 -17.06 -8.68
CA GLU A 36 19.73 -18.03 -8.01
C GLU A 36 18.95 -19.07 -7.17
N GLY A 37 17.79 -18.67 -6.61
CA GLY A 37 16.92 -19.55 -5.83
C GLY A 37 15.99 -20.44 -6.67
N GLY A 38 16.12 -20.43 -7.99
CA GLY A 38 15.24 -21.13 -8.94
C GLY A 38 14.45 -20.17 -9.82
N THR A 39 13.56 -20.74 -10.64
CA THR A 39 12.69 -19.96 -11.54
C THR A 39 11.34 -19.74 -10.89
N PHE A 40 10.94 -18.47 -10.75
CA PHE A 40 9.63 -18.09 -10.24
C PHE A 40 8.67 -17.79 -11.38
N GLN A 41 7.41 -18.15 -11.20
CA GLN A 41 6.33 -17.53 -11.95
C GLN A 41 6.01 -16.18 -11.30
N VAL A 42 6.18 -15.10 -12.06
CA VAL A 42 5.84 -13.74 -11.63
C VAL A 42 4.48 -13.39 -12.19
N ILE A 43 3.57 -12.93 -11.33
CA ILE A 43 2.27 -12.37 -11.72
C ILE A 43 2.23 -10.91 -11.32
N GLY A 44 2.05 -10.03 -12.30
CA GLY A 44 1.84 -8.59 -12.11
C GLY A 44 0.36 -8.27 -11.92
N TYR A 45 0.07 -7.45 -10.93
CA TYR A 45 -1.26 -6.96 -10.59
C TYR A 45 -1.29 -5.43 -10.61
N ARG A 46 -2.41 -4.87 -11.03
CA ARG A 46 -2.68 -3.43 -10.99
C ARG A 46 -3.88 -3.14 -10.08
N GLY A 47 -3.70 -2.22 -9.14
CA GLY A 47 -4.76 -1.70 -8.27
C GLY A 47 -5.84 -1.00 -9.08
N LEU A 48 -7.11 -1.30 -8.80
CA LEU A 48 -8.23 -0.68 -9.52
C LEU A 48 -8.52 0.75 -9.05
N ALA A 49 -8.16 1.08 -7.80
CA ALA A 49 -8.45 2.38 -7.21
C ALA A 49 -7.35 3.41 -7.45
N ASP A 50 -6.09 2.97 -7.45
CA ASP A 50 -4.90 3.82 -7.44
C ASP A 50 -3.91 3.51 -8.57
N GLY A 51 -4.12 2.42 -9.31
CA GLY A 51 -3.21 1.98 -10.36
C GLY A 51 -1.88 1.40 -9.85
N ALA A 52 -1.73 1.20 -8.53
CA ALA A 52 -0.50 0.71 -7.92
C ALA A 52 -0.13 -0.67 -8.47
N GLU A 53 1.16 -0.90 -8.67
CA GLU A 53 1.67 -2.15 -9.24
C GLU A 53 2.19 -3.07 -8.14
N HIS A 54 1.76 -4.33 -8.20
CA HIS A 54 2.12 -5.38 -7.26
C HIS A 54 2.59 -6.61 -8.00
N VAL A 55 3.52 -7.36 -7.41
CA VAL A 55 4.04 -8.60 -7.97
C VAL A 55 3.95 -9.73 -6.96
N ALA A 56 3.47 -10.88 -7.41
CA ALA A 56 3.54 -12.13 -6.67
C ALA A 56 4.60 -13.04 -7.28
N LEU A 57 5.45 -13.63 -6.43
CA LEU A 57 6.44 -14.63 -6.80
C LEU A 57 5.95 -16.00 -6.33
N ILE A 58 5.90 -16.98 -7.25
CA ILE A 58 5.45 -18.34 -7.00
C ILE A 58 6.56 -19.31 -7.39
N ALA A 59 6.99 -20.15 -6.45
CA ALA A 59 8.03 -21.17 -6.61
C ALA A 59 7.40 -22.56 -6.86
#